data_AF-A0A1Q6YBX0-F1
#
_entry.id   AF-A0A1Q6YBX0-F1
#
_cell.length_a   1.000
_cell.length_b   1.000
_cell.length_c   1.000
_cell.angle_alpha   90.00
_cell.angle_beta   90.00
_cell.angle_gamma   90.00
#
_symmetry.space_group_name_H-M   'P 1'
#
loop_
_entity.id
_entity.type
_entity.pdbx_description
1 polymer ?
#
loop_
_entity_poly.entity_id
_entity_poly.type
_entity_poly.pdbx_seq_one_letter_code
_entity_poly.pdbx_strand_id
1 'polypeptide(L)'
;YLEHFSKNVLPELRRVHGYLGAAVFLRRLEREVEIVVETNWDSLESIRNFAGPDLEAAVVAPVAAAMLTGFDRRALHSEIALTDRA
;
A
#
# COMPACT_ATOMS: atom_id res chain seq x y z
N TYR A 1 -11.54 5.26 5.18
CA TYR A 1 -10.28 4.77 4.61
C TYR A 1 -9.86 5.50 3.32
N LEU A 2 -10.58 5.38 2.19
CA LEU A 2 -10.15 5.96 0.90
C LEU A 2 -9.81 7.45 0.93
N GLU A 3 -10.63 8.25 1.61
CA GLU A 3 -10.36 9.69 1.77
C GLU A 3 -9.05 9.93 2.52
N HIS A 4 -8.81 9.19 3.61
CA HIS A 4 -7.56 9.27 4.36
C HIS A 4 -6.37 8.88 3.49
N PHE A 5 -6.48 7.77 2.74
CA PHE A 5 -5.44 7.30 1.83
C PHE A 5 -5.10 8.36 0.77
N SER A 6 -6.12 8.94 0.12
CA SER A 6 -5.93 9.96 -0.91
C SER A 6 -5.32 11.26 -0.37
N LYS A 7 -5.81 11.74 0.79
CA LYS A 7 -5.41 13.04 1.34
C LYS A 7 -4.11 13.01 2.15
N ASN A 8 -3.74 11.87 2.73
CA ASN A 8 -2.62 11.79 3.68
C ASN A 8 -1.55 10.80 3.25
N VAL A 9 -1.92 9.64 2.70
CA VAL A 9 -0.94 8.59 2.35
C VAL A 9 -0.31 8.84 0.98
N LEU A 10 -1.12 9.13 -0.05
CA LEU A 10 -0.59 9.39 -1.40
C LEU A 10 0.41 10.57 -1.45
N PRO A 11 0.19 11.71 -0.77
CA PRO A 11 1.17 12.79 -0.76
C PRO A 11 2.52 12.38 -0.17
N GLU A 12 2.52 11.59 0.91
CA GLU A 12 3.76 11.11 1.54
C GLU A 12 4.48 10.10 0.65
N LEU A 13 3.76 9.12 0.08
CA LEU A 13 4.33 8.12 -0.85
C LEU A 13 5.01 8.78 -2.06
N ARG A 14 4.39 9.82 -2.62
CA ARG A 14 4.95 10.58 -3.76
C ARG A 14 6.27 11.28 -3.44
N ARG A 15 6.62 11.46 -2.16
CA ARG A 15 7.89 12.06 -1.73
C ARG A 15 8.99 11.03 -1.52
N VAL A 16 8.65 9.74 -1.51
CA VAL A 16 9.62 8.67 -1.37
C VAL A 16 10.27 8.39 -2.72
N HIS A 17 11.60 8.34 -2.72
CA HIS A 17 12.37 7.97 -3.91
C HIS A 17 11.93 6.59 -4.42
N GLY A 18 11.76 6.47 -5.73
CA GLY A 18 11.41 5.22 -6.40
C GLY A 18 9.93 4.82 -6.34
N TYR A 19 9.04 5.63 -5.77
CA TYR A 19 7.59 5.39 -5.84
C TYR A 19 7.04 5.64 -7.26
N LEU A 20 6.35 4.65 -7.83
CA LEU A 20 5.83 4.66 -9.20
C LEU A 20 4.30 4.77 -9.28
N GLY A 21 3.60 4.63 -8.15
CA GLY A 21 2.15 4.76 -8.09
C GLY A 21 1.50 3.76 -7.15
N ALA A 22 0.18 3.88 -7.00
CA ALA A 22 -0.61 2.97 -6.19
C ALA A 22 -1.98 2.73 -6.81
N ALA A 23 -2.51 1.54 -6.57
CA ALA A 23 -3.90 1.18 -6.83
C ALA A 23 -4.56 0.74 -5.52
N VAL A 24 -5.83 1.11 -5.35
CA VAL A 24 -6.63 0.65 -4.22
C VAL A 24 -7.79 -0.17 -4.77
N PHE A 25 -7.83 -1.43 -4.39
CA PHE A 25 -8.87 -2.37 -4.77
C PHE A 25 -9.84 -2.52 -3.62
N LEU A 26 -11.13 -2.57 -3.95
CA LEU A 26 -12.20 -2.85 -3.01
C LEU A 26 -12.93 -4.11 -3.43
N ARG A 27 -12.99 -5.09 -2.55
CA ARG A 27 -13.81 -6.28 -2.73
C ARG A 27 -14.91 -6.30 -1.68
N ARG A 28 -16.16 -6.29 -2.15
CA ARG A 28 -17.33 -6.37 -1.27
C ARG A 28 -17.60 -7.82 -0.90
N LEU A 29 -17.67 -8.09 0.40
CA LEU A 29 -18.07 -9.36 0.98
C LEU A 29 -19.44 -9.19 1.66
N GLU A 30 -20.03 -10.27 2.16
CA GLU A 30 -21.38 -10.21 2.76
C GLU A 30 -21.48 -9.26 3.95
N ARG A 31 -20.42 -9.17 4.77
CA ARG A 31 -20.40 -8.39 6.02
C ARG A 31 -19.29 -7.35 6.08
N GLU A 32 -18.40 -7.35 5.10
CA GLU A 32 -17.12 -6.66 5.16
C GLU A 32 -16.74 -6.10 3.79
N VAL A 33 -15.82 -5.13 3.78
CA VAL A 33 -15.16 -4.69 2.56
C VAL A 33 -13.68 -4.94 2.74
N GLU A 34 -13.14 -5.85 1.94
CA GLU A 34 -11.70 -6.06 1.85
C GLU A 34 -11.09 -4.94 1.02
N ILE A 35 -10.02 -4.35 1.54
CA ILE A 35 -9.27 -3.26 0.92
C ILE A 35 -7.86 -3.76 0.67
N VAL A 36 -7.46 -3.79 -0.60
CA VAL A 36 -6.07 -4.12 -0.99
C VAL A 36 -5.42 -2.85 -1.52
N VAL A 37 -4.25 -2.51 -0.99
CA VAL A 37 -3.43 -1.41 -1.49
C VAL A 37 -2.22 -2.03 -2.16
N GLU A 38 -2.09 -1.81 -3.47
CA GLU A 38 -0.88 -2.11 -4.22
C GLU A 38 -0.09 -0.83 -4.42
N THR A 39 1.20 -0.86 -4.13
CA THR A 39 2.13 0.22 -4.42
C THR A 39 3.25 -0.30 -5.30
N ASN A 40 3.56 0.43 -6.36
CA ASN A 40 4.60 0.06 -7.31
C ASN A 40 5.85 0.91 -7.08
N TRP A 41 7.00 0.26 -7.15
CA TRP A 41 8.29 0.84 -6.81
C TRP A 41 9.34 0.43 -7.84
N ASP A 42 10.37 1.25 -8.03
CA ASP A 42 11.47 0.97 -8.96
C ASP A 42 12.40 -0.17 -8.51
N SER A 43 12.43 -0.47 -7.20
CA SER A 43 13.35 -1.42 -6.60
C SER A 43 12.90 -1.82 -5.19
N LEU A 44 13.37 -3.00 -4.74
CA LEU A 44 13.22 -3.44 -3.34
C LEU A 44 13.93 -2.51 -2.34
N GLU A 45 14.98 -1.81 -2.77
CA GLU A 45 15.69 -0.84 -1.92
C GLU A 45 14.81 0.38 -1.63
N SER A 46 14.12 0.92 -2.64
CA SER A 46 13.13 1.99 -2.45
C SER A 46 12.01 1.58 -1.49
N ILE A 47 11.54 0.33 -1.58
CA ILE A 47 10.57 -0.22 -0.62
C ILE A 47 11.18 -0.30 0.78
N ARG A 48 12.43 -0.75 0.93
CA ARG A 48 13.11 -0.81 2.24
C ARG A 48 13.26 0.57 2.87
N ASN A 49 13.57 1.59 2.08
CA ASN A 49 13.68 2.97 2.54
C ASN A 49 12.32 3.52 3.04
N PHE A 50 11.22 3.04 2.47
CA PHE A 50 9.86 3.34 2.94
C PHE A 50 9.47 2.54 4.19
N ALA A 51 9.62 1.20 4.15
CA ALA A 51 9.14 0.28 5.16
C ALA A 51 10.02 0.23 6.42
N GLY A 52 11.29 0.62 6.29
CA GLY A 52 12.29 0.47 7.33
C GLY A 52 12.98 -0.91 7.29
N PRO A 53 13.56 -1.36 8.42
CA PRO A 53 14.43 -2.55 8.45
C PRO A 53 13.68 -3.87 8.18
N ASP A 54 12.39 -3.94 8.50
CA ASP A 54 11.54 -5.08 8.16
C ASP A 54 10.76 -4.76 6.89
N LEU A 55 11.30 -5.22 5.76
CA LEU A 55 10.76 -4.95 4.42
C LEU A 55 9.30 -5.38 4.28
N GLU A 56 8.91 -6.45 4.96
CA GLU A 56 7.56 -7.02 4.88
C GLU A 56 6.64 -6.49 5.98
N ALA A 57 7.09 -5.64 6.90
CA ALA A 57 6.18 -5.05 7.87
C ALA A 57 5.15 -4.17 7.17
N ALA A 58 3.86 -4.39 7.47
CA ALA A 58 2.81 -3.52 6.96
C ALA A 58 2.94 -2.11 7.56
N VAL A 59 3.19 -1.11 6.72
CA VAL A 59 3.25 0.29 7.12
C VAL A 59 1.85 0.88 7.13
N VAL A 60 1.20 0.84 8.29
CA VAL A 60 -0.16 1.35 8.47
C VAL A 60 -0.17 2.44 9.54
N ALA A 61 -0.54 3.67 9.16
CA ALA A 61 -0.66 4.78 10.09
C ALA A 61 -1.73 4.47 11.16
N PRO A 62 -1.56 4.89 12.42
CA PRO A 62 -2.53 4.60 13.49
C PRO A 62 -3.97 5.03 13.17
N VAL A 63 -4.12 6.17 12.49
CA VAL A 63 -5.42 6.69 12.04
C VAL A 63 -6.06 5.79 10.96
N ALA A 64 -5.27 5.16 10.10
CA ALA A 64 -5.77 4.21 9.12
C ALA A 64 -6.16 2.88 9.81
N ALA A 65 -5.31 2.38 10.71
CA ALA A 65 -5.58 1.17 11.49
C ALA A 65 -6.88 1.28 12.30
N ALA A 66 -7.16 2.43 12.90
CA ALA A 66 -8.38 2.69 13.65
C ALA A 66 -9.67 2.67 12.79
N MET A 67 -9.56 2.80 11.47
CA MET A 67 -10.69 2.71 10.53
C MET A 67 -10.99 1.27 10.08
N LEU A 68 -10.13 0.31 10.40
CA LEU A 68 -10.20 -1.06 9.91
C LEU A 68 -10.65 -2.01 11.02
N THR A 69 -11.43 -3.03 10.66
CA THR A 69 -11.78 -4.15 11.56
C THR A 69 -10.57 -5.05 11.83
N GLY A 70 -9.66 -5.12 10.86
CA GLY A 70 -8.38 -5.83 10.92
C GLY A 70 -7.56 -5.54 9.67
N PHE A 71 -6.27 -5.91 9.68
CA PHE A 71 -5.39 -5.83 8.53
C PHE A 71 -4.23 -6.83 8.66
N ASP A 72 -3.67 -7.25 7.53
CA ASP A 72 -2.50 -8.11 7.49
C ASP A 72 -1.26 -7.36 8.00
N ARG A 73 -0.49 -8.00 8.87
CA ARG A 73 0.73 -7.40 9.43
C ARG A 73 1.93 -7.51 8.50
N ARG A 74 1.79 -8.28 7.41
CA ARG A 74 2.84 -8.56 6.44
C ARG A 74 2.41 -8.11 5.05
N ALA A 75 3.26 -7.33 4.39
CA ALA A 75 3.14 -7.00 2.98
C ALA A 75 3.80 -8.10 2.13
N LEU A 76 3.20 -8.38 0.97
CA LEU A 76 3.77 -9.28 -0.03
C LEU A 76 4.44 -8.45 -1.13
N HIS A 77 5.65 -8.83 -1.50
CA HIS A 77 6.43 -8.18 -2.56
C HIS A 77 6.53 -9.11 -3.76
N SER A 78 6.17 -8.59 -4.94
CA SER A 78 6.21 -9.33 -6.19
C SER A 78 6.85 -8.48 -7.28
N GLU A 79 7.55 -9.14 -8.19
CA GLU A 79 8.06 -8.51 -9.41
C GLU A 79 6.93 -8.41 -10.45
N ILE A 80 6.80 -7.23 -11.05
CA ILE A 80 5.91 -7.04 -12.20
C ILE A 80 6.66 -7.48 -13.46
N ALA A 81 6.51 -8.74 -13.82
CA ALA A 81 7.16 -9.31 -15.01
C ALA A 81 6.58 -8.81 -16.34
N LEU A 82 5.31 -8.41 -16.36
CA LEU A 82 4.61 -7.88 -17.52
C LEU A 82 3.50 -6.95 -17.06
N THR A 83 3.31 -5.83 -17.75
CA THR A 83 2.09 -5.01 -17.65
C THR A 83 1.71 -4.55 -19.04
N ASP A 84 0.45 -4.76 -19.39
CA ASP A 84 -0.17 -4.13 -20.56
C ASP A 84 -0.98 -2.92 -20.09
N ARG A 85 -0.69 -1.73 -20.63
CA ARG A 85 -1.42 -0.49 -20.34
C ARG A 85 -1.93 0.07 -21.66
N ALA A 86 -3.25 0.07 -21.84
CA ALA A 86 -3.94 0.64 -22.98
C ALA A 86 -4.10 2.17 -22.87
#